data_AF-A0A7Y5QEU1-F1
#
_entry.id   AF-A0A7Y5QEU1-F1
#
_cell.length_a   1.000
_cell.length_b   1.000
_cell.length_c   1.000
_cell.angle_alpha   90.00
_cell.angle_beta   90.00
_cell.angle_gamma   90.00
#
_symmetry.space_group_name_H-M   'P 1'
#
loop_
_entity.id
_entity.type
_entity.pdbx_description
1 polymer ?
#
loop_
_entity_poly.entity_id
_entity_poly.type
_entity_poly.pdbx_seq_one_letter_code
_entity_poly.pdbx_strand_id
1 'polypeptide(L)'
;MVGEIGVAWADADAICLEGCETVTITPDDPRAEIARQCVNCAQLGINPRDSRAEFAEDCANCGEYAPAEAWQAGLLERQPTLVFFPSSLGVMGGLTLLTAAFVLVFYKELKLSTFDAALARALGFRPGALHYALMIMVSLVAVGAFNAVGSILVIAFFIIPPAAAYLLTDRLSLMLLISPVIGAAGAFFGYDLARGRLFGVVEVGGVFAALNDLTGTALPTTWNSSISASMVLMMFAFFAATWVLSPRYGLLAGMMRRWAQRRRFSDMVFLGHVRNHEGTDAAADELSTENLHHHLRWTPERAARVQRRVRGRGWVELRGGLVALTPRGRDQIDAFRRESLAADRPQAVTASTSTG
;
A
#
# COMPACT_ATOMS: atom_id res chain seq x y z
N MET A 1 -0.33 20.68 13.44
CA MET A 1 -0.57 19.30 13.90
C MET A 1 0.37 18.36 13.14
N VAL A 2 1.64 18.39 13.52
CA VAL A 2 2.64 17.40 13.09
C VAL A 2 2.68 16.40 14.24
N GLY A 3 2.50 15.10 13.97
CA GLY A 3 2.51 14.07 15.01
C GLY A 3 3.82 14.07 15.81
N GLU A 4 3.80 13.46 17.01
CA GLU A 4 4.90 13.43 17.98
C GLU A 4 6.27 13.10 17.36
N ILE A 5 6.32 12.29 16.31
CA ILE A 5 7.57 11.91 15.61
C ILE A 5 8.31 13.12 14.98
N GLY A 6 7.63 14.26 14.79
CA GLY A 6 8.23 15.50 14.31
C GLY A 6 8.77 16.45 15.39
N VAL A 7 8.54 16.18 16.68
CA VAL A 7 8.85 17.08 17.82
C VAL A 7 9.91 16.47 18.75
N ALA A 8 10.58 15.41 18.29
CA ALA A 8 11.39 14.50 19.08
C ALA A 8 12.74 15.07 19.60
N TRP A 9 12.77 16.22 20.27
CA TRP A 9 13.98 16.68 20.99
C TRP A 9 13.75 17.50 22.28
N ALA A 10 12.52 17.67 22.80
CA ALA A 10 12.35 18.45 24.03
C ALA A 10 11.53 17.78 25.16
N ASP A 11 10.21 17.56 25.08
CA ASP A 11 9.45 17.58 26.36
C ASP A 11 8.30 16.59 26.62
N ALA A 12 8.20 15.40 25.99
CA ALA A 12 7.03 14.52 26.26
C ALA A 12 7.24 12.99 26.41
N ASP A 13 8.47 12.47 26.29
CA ASP A 13 8.66 11.02 26.03
C ASP A 13 9.18 10.18 27.22
N ALA A 14 9.09 10.68 28.45
CA ALA A 14 9.56 9.95 29.64
C ALA A 14 8.39 9.50 30.55
N ILE A 15 8.36 8.21 30.88
CA ILE A 15 7.56 7.72 32.01
C ILE A 15 8.35 8.04 33.27
N CYS A 16 7.78 8.90 34.12
CA CYS A 16 8.38 9.25 35.39
C CYS A 16 7.94 8.25 36.47
N LEU A 17 8.91 7.65 37.18
CA LEU A 17 8.66 6.60 38.18
C LEU A 17 8.49 7.16 39.61
N GLU A 18 9.33 8.13 39.99
CA GLU A 18 9.33 8.79 41.30
C GLU A 18 9.69 10.28 41.15
N GLY A 19 9.08 11.14 41.98
CA GLY A 19 9.37 12.58 42.00
C GLY A 19 8.78 13.37 40.83
N CYS A 20 7.58 12.98 40.36
CA CYS A 20 7.00 13.40 39.09
C CYS A 20 5.92 14.47 39.20
N GLU A 21 5.86 15.15 40.33
CA GLU A 21 4.86 16.19 40.58
C GLU A 21 5.14 17.37 39.65
N THR A 22 4.14 17.75 38.84
CA THR A 22 4.21 19.00 38.08
C THR A 22 4.18 20.15 39.09
N VAL A 23 5.04 21.14 38.87
CA VAL A 23 5.10 22.32 39.73
C VAL A 23 4.40 23.44 39.00
N THR A 24 3.27 23.88 39.54
CA THR A 24 2.60 25.09 39.08
C THR A 24 3.00 26.25 39.96
N ILE A 25 3.60 27.28 39.38
CA ILE A 25 3.85 28.56 40.05
C ILE A 25 2.73 29.51 39.67
N THR A 26 1.92 29.89 40.66
CA THR A 26 0.92 30.95 40.52
C THR A 26 1.50 32.28 41.00
N PRO A 27 0.91 33.43 40.62
CA PRO A 27 1.40 34.75 41.05
C PRO A 27 1.46 34.94 42.57
N ASP A 28 0.67 34.17 43.33
CA ASP A 28 0.65 34.20 44.81
C ASP A 28 1.65 33.21 45.46
N ASP A 29 2.37 32.40 44.67
CA ASP A 29 3.36 31.44 45.18
C ASP A 29 4.59 32.19 45.75
N PRO A 30 5.12 31.81 46.92
CA PRO A 30 6.31 32.44 47.49
C PRO A 30 7.57 32.33 46.61
N ARG A 31 7.57 31.43 45.63
CA ARG A 31 8.65 31.24 44.63
C ARG A 31 8.42 32.06 43.35
N ALA A 32 7.34 32.82 43.26
CA ALA A 32 7.04 33.67 42.11
C ALA A 32 8.04 34.84 42.01
N GLU A 33 8.66 34.97 40.84
CA GLU A 33 9.53 36.09 40.50
C GLU A 33 8.72 37.15 39.77
N ILE A 34 8.32 38.20 40.50
CA ILE A 34 7.55 39.31 39.93
C ILE A 34 8.49 40.26 39.21
N ALA A 35 8.31 40.38 37.89
CA ALA A 35 9.01 41.31 37.04
C ALA A 35 8.07 42.44 36.60
N ARG A 36 8.65 43.62 36.39
CA ARG A 36 7.92 44.76 35.81
C ARG A 36 8.16 44.78 34.31
N GLN A 37 7.12 44.51 33.53
CA GLN A 37 7.18 44.57 32.09
C GLN A 37 6.44 45.80 31.57
N CYS A 38 7.04 46.48 30.58
CA CYS A 38 6.37 47.60 29.93
C CYS A 38 5.28 47.09 28.98
N VAL A 39 4.03 47.43 29.25
CA VAL A 39 2.87 46.89 28.51
C VAL A 39 2.61 47.65 27.20
N ASN A 40 3.00 48.91 27.12
CA ASN A 40 2.76 49.76 25.95
C ASN A 40 4.01 49.99 25.08
N CYS A 41 5.21 49.58 25.53
CA CYS A 41 6.47 49.86 24.83
C CYS A 41 6.56 49.20 23.45
N ALA A 42 6.17 47.94 23.32
CA ALA A 42 6.22 47.22 22.04
C ALA A 42 5.22 47.77 21.02
N GLN A 43 4.02 48.16 21.49
CA GLN A 43 2.96 48.72 20.64
C GLN A 43 3.30 50.13 20.15
N LEU A 44 3.91 50.95 21.01
CA LEU A 44 4.26 52.34 20.70
C LEU A 44 5.68 52.49 20.13
N GLY A 45 6.48 51.43 20.13
CA GLY A 45 7.88 51.47 19.68
C GLY A 45 8.77 52.37 20.53
N ILE A 46 8.48 52.51 21.83
CA ILE A 46 9.18 53.41 22.75
C ILE A 46 10.14 52.64 23.67
N ASN A 47 11.21 53.32 24.12
CA ASN A 47 12.15 52.74 25.06
C ASN A 47 11.52 52.64 26.47
N PRO A 48 11.79 51.59 27.27
CA PRO A 48 11.35 51.51 28.66
C PRO A 48 11.74 52.68 29.57
N ARG A 49 12.68 53.54 29.17
CA ARG A 49 13.06 54.77 29.89
C ARG A 49 12.28 56.02 29.43
N ASP A 50 11.39 55.90 28.44
CA ASP A 50 10.51 57.00 27.99
C ASP A 50 9.48 57.33 29.08
N SER A 51 9.15 58.61 29.24
CA SER A 51 8.21 59.07 30.28
C SER A 51 6.77 58.59 30.05
N ARG A 52 6.45 58.09 28.85
CA ARG A 52 5.16 57.51 28.50
C ARG A 52 5.09 56.00 28.71
N ALA A 53 6.15 55.36 29.19
CA ALA A 53 6.18 53.93 29.44
C ALA A 53 5.27 53.56 30.63
N GLU A 54 4.33 52.66 30.40
CA GLU A 54 3.45 52.09 31.43
C GLU A 54 3.91 50.67 31.74
N PHE A 55 4.02 50.35 33.04
CA PHE A 55 4.51 49.07 33.52
C PHE A 55 3.42 48.33 34.28
N ALA A 56 3.26 47.06 33.96
CA ALA A 56 2.49 46.12 34.79
C ALA A 56 3.46 45.17 35.50
N GLU A 57 3.05 44.71 36.68
CA GLU A 57 3.68 43.59 37.35
C GLU A 57 3.18 42.30 36.69
N ASP A 58 4.12 41.48 36.23
CA ASP A 58 3.86 40.18 35.64
C ASP A 58 4.79 39.15 36.31
N CYS A 59 4.32 37.92 36.41
CA CYS A 59 5.11 36.87 37.03
C CYS A 59 6.00 36.20 35.98
N ALA A 60 7.30 36.45 36.04
CA ALA A 60 8.26 36.05 35.02
C ALA A 60 8.47 34.53 34.95
N ASN A 61 8.25 33.83 36.06
CA ASN A 61 8.41 32.37 36.18
C ASN A 61 7.07 31.67 36.52
N CYS A 62 5.93 32.31 36.29
CA CYS A 62 4.65 31.64 36.48
C CYS A 62 4.34 30.73 35.29
N GLY A 63 3.80 29.56 35.59
CA GLY A 63 3.54 28.53 34.60
C GLY A 63 3.50 27.14 35.22
N GLU A 64 3.29 26.16 34.37
CA GLU A 64 3.37 24.75 34.74
C GLU A 64 4.69 24.20 34.22
N TYR A 65 5.53 23.72 35.14
CA TYR A 65 6.83 23.16 34.82
C TYR A 65 6.76 21.64 34.76
N ALA A 66 7.31 21.06 33.69
CA ALA A 66 7.52 19.62 33.65
C ALA A 66 8.52 19.20 34.75
N PRO A 67 8.45 17.99 35.31
CA PRO A 67 9.32 17.58 36.43
C PRO A 67 10.82 17.75 36.16
N ALA A 68 11.25 17.55 34.91
CA ALA A 68 12.64 17.75 34.50
C ALA A 68 13.06 19.22 34.55
N GLU A 69 12.22 20.12 34.02
CA GLU A 69 12.44 21.57 34.04
C GLU A 69 12.38 22.10 35.47
N ALA A 70 11.42 21.63 36.28
CA ALA A 70 11.27 22.01 37.67
C ALA A 70 12.51 21.65 38.50
N TRP A 71 13.13 20.48 38.27
CA TRP A 71 14.39 20.13 38.93
C TRP A 71 15.56 21.01 38.46
N GLN A 72 15.66 21.29 37.16
CA GLN A 72 16.70 22.19 36.63
C GLN A 72 16.56 23.63 37.16
N ALA A 73 15.32 24.08 37.35
CA ALA A 73 14.98 25.36 37.97
C ALA A 73 15.13 25.37 39.51
N GLY A 74 15.51 24.24 40.13
CA GLY A 74 15.68 24.13 41.58
C GLY A 74 14.36 24.14 42.36
N LEU A 75 13.21 23.94 41.71
CA LEU A 75 11.88 23.91 42.32
C LEU A 75 11.57 22.57 42.99
N LEU A 76 12.31 21.52 42.66
CA LEU A 76 12.22 20.18 43.26
C LEU A 76 13.54 19.79 43.94
N GLU A 77 13.46 19.33 45.19
CA GLU A 77 14.63 18.89 45.96
C GLU A 77 15.15 17.52 45.51
N ARG A 78 14.29 16.66 44.97
CA ARG A 78 14.64 15.32 44.49
C ARG A 78 14.71 15.30 42.98
N GLN A 79 15.76 14.67 42.44
CA GLN A 79 15.87 14.45 41.01
C GLN A 79 14.79 13.47 40.55
N PRO A 80 13.95 13.81 39.55
CA PRO A 80 12.97 12.89 39.02
C PRO A 80 13.67 11.71 38.34
N THR A 81 13.26 10.49 38.67
CA THR A 81 13.76 9.30 37.98
C THR A 81 12.96 9.10 36.71
N LEU A 82 13.53 9.54 35.60
CA LEU A 82 12.94 9.43 34.27
C LEU A 82 13.46 8.15 33.60
N VAL A 83 12.56 7.27 33.20
CA VAL A 83 12.90 6.19 32.26
C VAL A 83 12.56 6.66 30.86
N PHE A 84 13.55 6.66 29.98
CA PHE A 84 13.35 6.97 28.57
C PHE A 84 12.59 5.83 27.91
N PHE A 85 11.27 5.92 27.93
CA PHE A 85 10.38 5.01 27.24
C PHE A 85 9.26 5.83 26.59
N PRO A 86 9.33 6.03 25.26
CA PRO A 86 8.36 6.84 24.54
C PRO A 86 6.93 6.32 24.78
N SER A 87 6.06 7.19 25.28
CA SER A 87 4.67 6.86 25.61
C SER A 87 3.95 6.28 24.38
N SER A 88 4.23 6.82 23.19
CA SER A 88 3.69 6.36 21.92
C SER A 88 4.12 4.92 21.57
N LEU A 89 5.35 4.50 21.90
CA LEU A 89 5.79 3.11 21.73
C LEU A 89 5.05 2.18 22.68
N GLY A 90 4.83 2.61 23.93
CA GLY A 90 4.03 1.86 24.91
C GLY A 90 2.59 1.66 24.47
N VAL A 91 1.91 2.74 24.13
CA VAL A 91 0.49 2.73 23.72
C VAL A 91 0.33 1.95 22.42
N MET A 92 1.14 2.22 21.40
CA MET A 92 1.06 1.51 20.12
C MET A 92 1.46 0.04 20.24
N GLY A 93 2.48 -0.27 21.04
CA GLY A 93 2.88 -1.65 21.34
C GLY A 93 1.76 -2.42 22.05
N GLY A 94 1.16 -1.81 23.08
CA GLY A 94 0.03 -2.37 23.82
C GLY A 94 -1.20 -2.61 22.93
N LEU A 95 -1.59 -1.63 22.11
CA LEU A 95 -2.69 -1.75 21.15
C LEU A 95 -2.40 -2.80 20.08
N THR A 96 -1.14 -2.92 19.62
CA THR A 96 -0.73 -3.96 18.68
C THR A 96 -0.88 -5.35 19.29
N LEU A 97 -0.39 -5.55 20.51
CA LEU A 97 -0.52 -6.82 21.23
C LEU A 97 -1.98 -7.18 21.49
N LEU A 98 -2.79 -6.21 21.94
CA LEU A 98 -4.22 -6.38 22.16
C LEU A 98 -4.95 -6.78 20.88
N THR A 99 -4.68 -6.08 19.77
CA THR A 99 -5.30 -6.35 18.46
C THR A 99 -4.86 -7.70 17.92
N ALA A 100 -3.57 -8.03 18.01
CA ALA A 100 -3.04 -9.32 17.59
C ALA A 100 -3.65 -10.46 18.42
N ALA A 101 -3.74 -10.31 19.74
CA ALA A 101 -4.38 -11.30 20.62
C ALA A 101 -5.86 -11.48 20.26
N PHE A 102 -6.61 -10.39 20.07
CA PHE A 102 -8.01 -10.45 19.63
C PHE A 102 -8.18 -11.20 18.31
N VAL A 103 -7.38 -10.85 17.29
CA VAL A 103 -7.44 -11.50 15.97
C VAL A 103 -7.03 -12.96 16.04
N LEU A 104 -6.02 -13.32 16.84
CA LEU A 104 -5.55 -14.71 16.97
C LEU A 104 -6.56 -15.58 17.72
N VAL A 105 -7.11 -15.09 18.83
CA VAL A 105 -8.09 -15.83 19.65
C VAL A 105 -9.39 -16.03 18.89
N PHE A 106 -9.90 -14.99 18.22
CA PHE A 106 -11.17 -15.03 17.49
C PHE A 106 -11.00 -15.27 15.99
N TYR A 107 -9.86 -15.82 15.53
CA TYR A 107 -9.55 -15.93 14.10
C TYR A 107 -10.62 -16.69 13.30
N LYS A 108 -11.10 -17.81 13.86
CA LYS A 108 -12.06 -18.69 13.18
C LYS A 108 -13.44 -18.03 13.09
N GLU A 109 -13.84 -17.39 14.18
CA GLU A 109 -15.09 -16.67 14.37
C GLU A 109 -15.16 -15.44 13.47
N LEU A 110 -14.09 -14.63 13.48
CA LEU A 110 -13.94 -13.45 12.61
C LEU A 110 -14.02 -13.88 11.14
N LYS A 111 -13.21 -14.86 10.72
CA LYS A 111 -13.22 -15.38 9.36
C LYS A 111 -14.61 -15.84 8.92
N LEU A 112 -15.27 -16.65 9.73
CA LEU A 112 -16.60 -17.17 9.40
C LEU A 112 -17.64 -16.05 9.34
N SER A 113 -17.64 -15.14 10.32
CA SER A 113 -18.59 -14.01 10.36
C SER A 113 -18.43 -13.04 9.19
N THR A 114 -17.20 -12.85 8.68
CA THR A 114 -16.91 -11.97 7.53
C THR A 114 -17.34 -12.58 6.20
N PHE A 115 -17.13 -13.89 6.00
CA PHE A 115 -17.43 -14.53 4.71
C PHE A 115 -18.84 -15.15 4.65
N ASP A 116 -19.40 -15.59 5.78
CA ASP A 116 -20.75 -16.17 5.86
C ASP A 116 -21.38 -15.97 7.25
N ALA A 117 -22.02 -14.82 7.43
CA ALA A 117 -22.72 -14.49 8.67
C ALA A 117 -23.96 -15.37 8.94
N ALA A 118 -24.52 -16.05 7.92
CA ALA A 118 -25.65 -16.96 8.11
C ALA A 118 -25.16 -18.30 8.69
N LEU A 119 -24.11 -18.88 8.11
CA LEU A 119 -23.44 -20.07 8.64
C LEU A 119 -22.86 -19.83 10.04
N ALA A 120 -22.27 -18.65 10.29
CA ALA A 120 -21.80 -18.26 11.62
C ALA A 120 -22.93 -18.30 12.66
N ARG A 121 -24.13 -17.79 12.33
CA ARG A 121 -25.30 -17.85 13.21
C ARG A 121 -25.80 -19.29 13.40
N ALA A 122 -25.82 -20.09 12.34
CA ALA A 122 -26.24 -21.50 12.42
C ALA A 122 -25.32 -22.34 13.32
N LEU A 123 -24.02 -22.02 13.36
CA LEU A 123 -23.03 -22.64 14.23
C LEU A 123 -23.03 -22.09 15.67
N GLY A 124 -23.97 -21.18 16.01
CA GLY A 124 -24.14 -20.66 17.36
C GLY A 124 -23.27 -19.43 17.69
N PHE A 125 -22.52 -18.89 16.74
CA PHE A 125 -21.77 -17.65 16.95
C PHE A 125 -22.70 -16.43 16.89
N ARG A 126 -22.21 -15.29 17.42
CA ARG A 126 -22.93 -14.00 17.40
C ARG A 126 -22.21 -12.99 16.50
N PRO A 127 -22.38 -13.03 15.16
CA PRO A 127 -21.69 -12.13 14.23
C PRO A 127 -21.85 -10.63 14.55
N GLY A 128 -23.00 -10.22 15.06
CA GLY A 128 -23.23 -8.83 15.48
C GLY A 128 -22.29 -8.40 16.61
N ALA A 129 -22.07 -9.25 17.62
CA ALA A 129 -21.14 -8.94 18.71
C ALA A 129 -19.70 -8.84 18.22
N LEU A 130 -19.28 -9.74 17.33
CA LEU A 130 -17.94 -9.72 16.71
C LEU A 130 -17.74 -8.47 15.85
N HIS A 131 -18.75 -8.05 15.10
CA HIS A 131 -18.70 -6.82 14.30
C HIS A 131 -18.48 -5.60 15.20
N TYR A 132 -19.28 -5.43 16.26
CA TYR A 132 -19.10 -4.30 17.17
C TYR A 132 -17.78 -4.35 17.93
N ALA A 133 -17.32 -5.54 18.36
CA ALA A 133 -16.01 -5.70 18.98
C ALA A 133 -14.87 -5.28 18.04
N LEU A 134 -14.95 -5.66 16.75
CA LEU A 134 -14.00 -5.24 15.74
C LEU A 134 -14.04 -3.72 15.51
N MET A 135 -15.23 -3.13 15.40
CA MET A 135 -15.40 -1.68 15.23
C MET A 135 -14.83 -0.88 16.41
N ILE A 136 -15.03 -1.35 17.64
CA ILE A 136 -14.44 -0.76 18.85
C ILE A 136 -12.92 -0.86 18.78
N MET A 137 -12.36 -2.04 18.46
CA MET A 137 -10.91 -2.22 18.36
C MET A 137 -10.28 -1.28 17.32
N VAL A 138 -10.89 -1.20 16.13
CA VAL A 138 -10.44 -0.28 15.06
C VAL A 138 -10.49 1.17 15.51
N SER A 139 -11.55 1.58 16.22
CA SER A 139 -11.68 2.94 16.75
C SER A 139 -10.61 3.25 17.80
N LEU A 140 -10.34 2.33 18.75
CA LEU A 140 -9.27 2.50 19.73
C LEU A 140 -7.89 2.62 19.06
N VAL A 141 -7.59 1.75 18.10
CA VAL A 141 -6.33 1.78 17.34
C VAL A 141 -6.20 3.09 16.56
N ALA A 142 -7.27 3.56 15.91
CA ALA A 142 -7.27 4.81 15.15
C ALA A 142 -6.96 6.02 16.04
N VAL A 143 -7.67 6.15 17.17
CA VAL A 143 -7.50 7.25 18.11
C VAL A 143 -6.11 7.20 18.75
N GLY A 144 -5.66 6.02 19.20
CA GLY A 144 -4.32 5.85 19.78
C GLY A 144 -3.19 6.21 18.80
N ALA A 145 -3.36 5.87 17.52
CA ALA A 145 -2.37 6.16 16.48
C ALA A 145 -2.33 7.63 16.04
N PHE A 146 -3.40 8.41 16.25
CA PHE A 146 -3.45 9.81 15.82
C PHE A 146 -2.40 10.69 16.49
N ASN A 147 -2.15 10.51 17.79
CA ASN A 147 -1.14 11.31 18.51
C ASN A 147 0.28 10.96 18.05
N ALA A 148 0.55 9.67 17.85
CA ALA A 148 1.86 9.17 17.47
C ALA A 148 2.27 9.64 16.05
N VAL A 149 1.38 9.47 15.06
CA VAL A 149 1.77 9.53 13.64
C VAL A 149 1.01 10.60 12.86
N GLY A 150 -0.16 11.03 13.33
CA GLY A 150 -1.03 11.99 12.66
C GLY A 150 -2.13 11.35 11.81
N SER A 151 -3.23 12.09 11.62
CA SER A 151 -4.49 11.58 11.05
C SER A 151 -4.37 11.06 9.60
N ILE A 152 -3.64 11.77 8.74
CA ILE A 152 -3.48 11.40 7.32
C ILE A 152 -2.78 10.05 7.19
N LEU A 153 -1.71 9.85 7.95
CA LEU A 153 -0.90 8.64 7.85
C LEU A 153 -1.62 7.44 8.47
N VAL A 154 -2.43 7.63 9.51
CA VAL A 154 -3.31 6.57 10.05
C VAL A 154 -4.30 6.07 8.98
N ILE A 155 -4.98 6.97 8.28
CA ILE A 155 -5.90 6.59 7.19
C ILE A 155 -5.14 5.84 6.09
N ALA A 156 -3.95 6.32 5.73
CA ALA A 156 -3.12 5.67 4.72
C ALA A 156 -2.72 4.23 5.11
N PHE A 157 -2.38 3.97 6.39
CA PHE A 157 -2.09 2.64 6.90
C PHE A 157 -3.31 1.71 6.95
N PHE A 158 -4.52 2.25 7.11
CA PHE A 158 -5.75 1.45 7.10
C PHE A 158 -6.19 1.03 5.69
N ILE A 159 -5.79 1.79 4.68
CA ILE A 159 -6.24 1.56 3.30
C ILE A 159 -5.16 0.88 2.46
N ILE A 160 -3.96 1.46 2.40
CA ILE A 160 -2.97 1.11 1.38
C ILE A 160 -2.35 -0.29 1.58
N PRO A 161 -1.79 -0.63 2.76
CA PRO A 161 -1.21 -1.97 2.96
C PRO A 161 -2.22 -3.12 2.85
N PRO A 162 -3.45 -3.04 3.43
CA PRO A 162 -4.47 -4.08 3.22
C PRO A 162 -4.87 -4.22 1.75
N ALA A 163 -5.07 -3.12 1.03
CA ALA A 163 -5.41 -3.17 -0.40
C ALA A 163 -4.27 -3.78 -1.24
N ALA A 164 -3.01 -3.46 -0.92
CA ALA A 164 -1.84 -4.06 -1.56
C ALA A 164 -1.75 -5.57 -1.27
N ALA A 165 -1.97 -5.99 -0.01
CA ALA A 165 -1.97 -7.40 0.37
C ALA A 165 -3.08 -8.19 -0.34
N TYR A 166 -4.27 -7.61 -0.49
CA TYR A 166 -5.39 -8.22 -1.23
C TYR A 166 -5.06 -8.46 -2.71
N LEU A 167 -4.30 -7.56 -3.35
CA LEU A 167 -3.85 -7.74 -4.73
C LEU A 167 -2.83 -8.88 -4.89
N LEU A 168 -2.16 -9.27 -3.81
CA LEU A 168 -1.14 -10.32 -3.80
C LEU A 168 -1.69 -11.70 -3.43
N THR A 169 -2.74 -11.79 -2.61
CA THR A 169 -3.26 -13.09 -2.15
C THR A 169 -4.76 -13.09 -1.86
N ASP A 170 -5.40 -14.23 -2.15
CA ASP A 170 -6.80 -14.51 -1.82
C ASP A 170 -6.96 -15.24 -0.46
N ARG A 171 -5.85 -15.57 0.21
CA ARG A 171 -5.88 -16.27 1.50
C ARG A 171 -5.86 -15.26 2.65
N LEU A 172 -6.96 -15.17 3.41
CA LEU A 172 -7.09 -14.24 4.54
C LEU A 172 -5.92 -14.28 5.52
N SER A 173 -5.44 -15.47 5.92
CA SER A 173 -4.30 -15.59 6.84
C SER A 173 -3.03 -14.95 6.28
N LEU A 174 -2.78 -15.13 4.97
CA LEU A 174 -1.62 -14.54 4.32
C LEU A 174 -1.80 -13.03 4.13
N MET A 175 -3.02 -12.56 3.87
CA MET A 175 -3.34 -11.13 3.80
C MET A 175 -3.08 -10.42 5.13
N LEU A 176 -3.46 -11.03 6.27
CA LEU A 176 -3.20 -10.52 7.61
C LEU A 176 -1.71 -10.45 7.96
N LEU A 177 -0.87 -11.29 7.34
CA LEU A 177 0.58 -11.26 7.53
C LEU A 177 1.27 -10.27 6.58
N ILE A 178 0.89 -10.26 5.30
CA ILE A 178 1.52 -9.42 4.27
C ILE A 178 1.20 -7.94 4.51
N SER A 179 -0.02 -7.61 4.92
CA SER A 179 -0.45 -6.22 5.12
C SER A 179 0.45 -5.43 6.11
N PRO A 180 0.70 -5.89 7.35
CA PRO A 180 1.61 -5.19 8.26
C PRO A 180 3.05 -5.19 7.77
N VAL A 181 3.51 -6.21 7.02
CA VAL A 181 4.85 -6.22 6.40
C VAL A 181 4.99 -5.10 5.36
N ILE A 182 3.98 -4.90 4.50
CA ILE A 182 3.97 -3.80 3.53
C ILE A 182 3.93 -2.45 4.25
N GLY A 183 3.15 -2.34 5.33
CA GLY A 183 3.11 -1.13 6.15
C GLY A 183 4.46 -0.81 6.78
N ALA A 184 5.11 -1.80 7.41
CA ALA A 184 6.43 -1.65 8.03
C ALA A 184 7.51 -1.30 6.99
N ALA A 185 7.48 -1.94 5.82
CA ALA A 185 8.36 -1.57 4.71
C ALA A 185 8.10 -0.12 4.26
N GLY A 186 6.82 0.28 4.13
CA GLY A 186 6.44 1.65 3.76
C GLY A 186 6.93 2.70 4.76
N ALA A 187 6.87 2.39 6.05
CA ALA A 187 7.42 3.24 7.11
C ALA A 187 8.95 3.35 7.02
N PHE A 188 9.64 2.21 6.89
CA PHE A 188 11.10 2.14 6.81
C PHE A 188 11.65 2.90 5.60
N PHE A 189 11.18 2.56 4.40
CA PHE A 189 11.63 3.19 3.16
C PHE A 189 11.10 4.62 2.99
N GLY A 190 9.96 4.94 3.62
CA GLY A 190 9.46 6.31 3.71
C GLY A 190 10.32 7.22 4.58
N TYR A 191 10.79 6.71 5.72
CA TYR A 191 11.76 7.43 6.54
C TYR A 191 13.10 7.60 5.83
N ASP A 192 13.55 6.57 5.10
CA ASP A 192 14.74 6.68 4.26
C ASP A 192 14.59 7.79 3.22
N LEU A 193 13.44 7.82 2.53
CA LEU A 193 13.10 8.86 1.57
C LEU A 193 13.04 10.24 2.21
N ALA A 194 12.50 10.38 3.42
CA ALA A 194 12.46 11.65 4.13
C ALA A 194 13.88 12.22 4.38
N ARG A 195 14.87 11.35 4.60
CA ARG A 195 16.28 11.74 4.75
C ARG A 195 17.00 12.03 3.42
N GLY A 196 16.29 11.97 2.30
CA GLY A 196 16.86 12.22 0.97
C GLY A 196 17.54 11.00 0.34
N ARG A 197 17.27 9.79 0.84
CA ARG A 197 17.78 8.53 0.29
C ARG A 197 16.64 7.64 -0.20
N LEU A 198 16.79 7.06 -1.37
CA LEU A 198 15.84 6.13 -1.94
C LEU A 198 16.45 4.73 -1.92
N PHE A 199 15.85 3.85 -1.11
CA PHE A 199 16.29 2.47 -0.86
C PHE A 199 17.74 2.35 -0.35
N GLY A 200 18.27 3.38 0.31
CA GLY A 200 19.64 3.42 0.83
C GLY A 200 20.74 3.51 -0.23
N VAL A 201 20.39 3.54 -1.51
CA VAL A 201 21.36 3.52 -2.63
C VAL A 201 21.36 4.83 -3.41
N VAL A 202 20.19 5.43 -3.63
CA VAL A 202 20.05 6.58 -4.51
C VAL A 202 19.82 7.85 -3.69
N GLU A 203 20.68 8.85 -3.83
CA GLU A 203 20.48 10.16 -3.18
C GLU A 203 19.60 11.05 -4.03
N VAL A 204 18.50 11.55 -3.45
CA VAL A 204 17.49 12.35 -4.17
C VAL A 204 18.10 13.66 -4.69
N GLY A 205 18.98 14.29 -3.90
CA GLY A 205 19.72 15.47 -4.34
C GLY A 205 20.62 15.20 -5.55
N GLY A 206 21.23 14.02 -5.61
CA GLY A 206 22.02 13.58 -6.77
C GLY A 206 21.17 13.37 -8.02
N VAL A 207 19.95 12.84 -7.87
CA VAL A 207 18.99 12.72 -8.98
C VAL A 207 18.57 14.08 -9.51
N PHE A 208 18.28 15.04 -8.64
CA PHE A 208 17.94 16.41 -9.05
C PHE A 208 19.10 17.13 -9.72
N ALA A 209 20.34 16.94 -9.24
CA ALA A 209 21.53 17.46 -9.92
C ALA A 209 21.66 16.89 -11.34
N ALA A 210 21.56 15.56 -11.49
CA ALA A 210 21.63 14.91 -12.81
C ALA A 210 20.50 15.36 -13.75
N LEU A 211 19.30 15.61 -13.22
CA LEU A 211 18.18 16.17 -14.00
C LEU A 211 18.46 17.60 -14.43
N ASN A 212 18.96 18.46 -13.54
CA ASN A 212 19.32 19.84 -13.89
C ASN A 212 20.37 19.87 -15.01
N ASP A 213 21.37 18.99 -14.95
CA ASP A 213 22.38 18.85 -16.00
C ASP A 213 21.78 18.38 -17.34
N LEU A 214 20.76 17.52 -17.31
CA LEU A 214 20.12 16.98 -18.51
C LEU A 214 19.09 17.93 -19.14
N THR A 215 18.23 18.55 -18.34
CA THR A 215 17.07 19.32 -18.80
C THR A 215 17.24 20.82 -18.69
N GLY A 216 18.35 21.31 -18.11
CA GLY A 216 18.57 22.74 -17.86
C GLY A 216 17.57 23.35 -16.87
N THR A 217 16.84 22.51 -16.13
CA THR A 217 15.87 22.92 -15.11
C THR A 217 16.62 23.39 -13.87
N ALA A 218 16.01 24.28 -13.07
CA ALA A 218 16.58 24.78 -11.82
C ALA A 218 15.91 24.12 -10.61
N LEU A 219 15.95 22.79 -10.51
CA LEU A 219 15.39 22.08 -9.37
C LEU A 219 16.26 22.30 -8.11
N PRO A 220 15.66 22.40 -6.91
CA PRO A 220 16.41 22.45 -5.65
C PRO A 220 17.23 21.16 -5.46
N THR A 221 18.49 21.27 -5.05
CA THR A 221 19.35 20.10 -4.78
C THR A 221 19.23 19.58 -3.34
N THR A 222 18.61 20.37 -2.46
CA THR A 222 18.29 19.97 -1.09
C THR A 222 16.91 19.33 -1.05
N TRP A 223 16.84 18.14 -0.44
CA TRP A 223 15.59 17.44 -0.22
C TRP A 223 15.07 17.72 1.18
N ASN A 224 13.95 18.41 1.28
CA ASN A 224 13.22 18.59 2.53
C ASN A 224 11.79 18.09 2.31
N SER A 225 11.43 17.01 3.00
CA SER A 225 10.12 16.40 2.90
C SER A 225 9.61 16.06 4.31
N SER A 226 8.29 16.14 4.48
CA SER A 226 7.66 15.60 5.67
C SER A 226 7.87 14.08 5.74
N ILE A 227 8.24 13.60 6.93
CA ILE A 227 8.40 12.16 7.21
C ILE A 227 7.10 11.42 6.87
N SER A 228 5.95 11.96 7.31
CA SER A 228 4.65 11.34 7.07
C SER A 228 4.28 11.31 5.58
N ALA A 229 4.57 12.38 4.85
CA ALA A 229 4.33 12.43 3.40
C ALA A 229 5.20 11.41 2.65
N SER A 230 6.46 11.26 3.05
CA SER A 230 7.40 10.32 2.46
C SER A 230 6.98 8.86 2.70
N MET A 231 6.44 8.55 3.89
CA MET A 231 5.84 7.25 4.20
C MET A 231 4.62 6.95 3.34
N VAL A 232 3.70 7.91 3.18
CA VAL A 232 2.53 7.74 2.30
C VAL A 232 2.96 7.51 0.85
N LEU A 233 3.92 8.30 0.34
CA LEU A 233 4.42 8.16 -1.02
C LEU A 233 5.01 6.77 -1.25
N MET A 234 5.78 6.26 -0.29
CA MET A 234 6.41 4.95 -0.38
C MET A 234 5.40 3.81 -0.30
N MET A 235 4.42 3.90 0.60
CA MET A 235 3.30 2.94 0.64
C MET A 235 2.52 2.93 -0.68
N PHE A 236 2.25 4.11 -1.24
CA PHE A 236 1.59 4.21 -2.54
C PHE A 236 2.44 3.62 -3.67
N ALA A 237 3.76 3.83 -3.65
CA ALA A 237 4.67 3.21 -4.60
C ALA A 237 4.65 1.68 -4.50
N PHE A 238 4.63 1.12 -3.29
CA PHE A 238 4.45 -0.32 -3.09
C PHE A 238 3.09 -0.82 -3.57
N PHE A 239 2.01 -0.10 -3.26
CA PHE A 239 0.69 -0.44 -3.80
C PHE A 239 0.69 -0.41 -5.33
N ALA A 240 1.23 0.63 -5.96
CA ALA A 240 1.32 0.72 -7.41
C ALA A 240 2.17 -0.41 -8.01
N ALA A 241 3.30 -0.75 -7.39
CA ALA A 241 4.14 -1.87 -7.81
C ALA A 241 3.39 -3.21 -7.69
N THR A 242 2.74 -3.47 -6.56
CA THR A 242 1.93 -4.68 -6.36
C THR A 242 0.76 -4.75 -7.34
N TRP A 243 0.11 -3.63 -7.65
CA TRP A 243 -0.95 -3.56 -8.64
C TRP A 243 -0.43 -3.84 -10.04
N VAL A 244 0.71 -3.29 -10.45
CA VAL A 244 1.30 -3.54 -11.77
C VAL A 244 1.73 -5.00 -11.91
N LEU A 245 2.34 -5.56 -10.87
CA LEU A 245 2.92 -6.91 -10.85
C LEU A 245 1.92 -8.02 -10.48
N SER A 246 0.73 -7.69 -9.98
CA SER A 246 -0.24 -8.68 -9.48
C SER A 246 -0.57 -9.73 -10.55
N PRO A 247 -0.43 -11.04 -10.26
CA PRO A 247 -0.64 -12.09 -11.24
C PRO A 247 -2.08 -12.16 -11.76
N ARG A 248 -3.07 -11.88 -10.91
CA ARG A 248 -4.49 -12.00 -11.26
C ARG A 248 -5.04 -10.68 -11.77
N TYR A 249 -4.88 -9.60 -11.00
CA TYR A 249 -5.48 -8.30 -11.26
C TYR A 249 -4.55 -7.32 -11.96
N GLY A 250 -3.27 -7.65 -12.09
CA GLY A 250 -2.28 -6.68 -12.51
C GLY A 250 -2.26 -6.39 -14.00
N LEU A 251 -1.85 -5.16 -14.31
CA LEU A 251 -1.75 -4.65 -15.69
C LEU A 251 -0.83 -5.51 -16.55
N LEU A 252 0.35 -5.88 -16.04
CA LEU A 252 1.33 -6.68 -16.79
C LEU A 252 0.79 -8.07 -17.08
N ALA A 253 0.22 -8.73 -16.06
CA ALA A 253 -0.36 -10.06 -16.23
C ALA A 253 -1.54 -10.02 -17.22
N GLY A 254 -2.38 -8.98 -17.18
CA GLY A 254 -3.46 -8.76 -18.14
C GLY A 254 -2.96 -8.51 -19.56
N MET A 255 -1.92 -7.70 -19.74
CA MET A 255 -1.28 -7.47 -21.05
C MET A 255 -0.67 -8.75 -21.62
N MET A 256 0.06 -9.51 -20.80
CA MET A 256 0.66 -10.78 -21.21
C MET A 256 -0.40 -11.82 -21.59
N ARG A 257 -1.47 -11.97 -20.80
CA ARG A 257 -2.59 -12.86 -21.14
C ARG A 257 -3.26 -12.46 -22.45
N ARG A 258 -3.57 -11.17 -22.65
CA ARG A 258 -4.18 -10.68 -23.90
C ARG A 258 -3.30 -10.92 -25.11
N TRP A 259 -1.99 -10.71 -24.96
CA TRP A 259 -1.04 -10.96 -26.03
C TRP A 259 -0.91 -12.46 -26.35
N ALA A 260 -0.82 -13.31 -25.32
CA ALA A 260 -0.78 -14.76 -25.48
C ALA A 260 -2.07 -15.29 -26.12
N GLN A 261 -3.24 -14.78 -25.71
CA GLN A 261 -4.55 -15.09 -26.30
C GLN A 261 -4.62 -14.67 -27.77
N ARG A 262 -4.21 -13.44 -28.11
CA ARG A 262 -4.16 -12.97 -29.52
C ARG A 262 -3.26 -13.84 -30.40
N ARG A 263 -2.12 -14.30 -29.86
CA ARG A 263 -1.22 -15.24 -30.53
C ARG A 263 -1.89 -16.59 -30.74
N ARG A 264 -2.45 -17.19 -29.69
CA ARG A 264 -3.17 -18.48 -29.77
C ARG A 264 -4.32 -18.42 -30.76
N PHE A 265 -5.13 -17.36 -30.72
CA PHE A 265 -6.24 -17.16 -31.66
C PHE A 265 -5.76 -17.11 -33.11
N SER A 266 -4.72 -16.31 -33.41
CA SER A 266 -4.17 -16.25 -34.77
C SER A 266 -3.62 -17.61 -35.23
N ASP A 267 -2.96 -18.35 -34.33
CA ASP A 267 -2.47 -19.69 -34.68
C ASP A 267 -3.62 -20.66 -34.96
N MET A 268 -4.71 -20.62 -34.17
CA MET A 268 -5.90 -21.48 -34.40
C MET A 268 -6.66 -21.12 -35.67
N VAL A 269 -6.84 -19.83 -35.98
CA VAL A 269 -7.47 -19.39 -37.24
C VAL A 269 -6.66 -19.87 -38.44
N PHE A 270 -5.32 -19.77 -38.37
CA PHE A 270 -4.44 -20.26 -39.43
C PHE A 270 -4.58 -21.78 -39.61
N LEU A 271 -4.46 -22.55 -38.53
CA LEU A 271 -4.58 -24.00 -38.57
C LEU A 271 -5.96 -24.46 -39.05
N GLY A 272 -7.02 -23.79 -38.62
CA GLY A 272 -8.40 -24.05 -39.04
C GLY A 272 -8.60 -23.78 -40.53
N HIS A 273 -8.06 -22.67 -41.04
CA HIS A 273 -8.08 -22.36 -42.47
C HIS A 273 -7.34 -23.44 -43.28
N VAL A 274 -6.12 -23.82 -42.87
CA VAL A 274 -5.38 -24.90 -43.54
C VAL A 274 -6.20 -26.20 -43.55
N ARG A 275 -6.78 -26.61 -42.41
CA ARG A 275 -7.60 -27.83 -42.34
C ARG A 275 -8.84 -27.80 -43.22
N ASN A 276 -9.48 -26.64 -43.33
CA ASN A 276 -10.73 -26.51 -44.07
C ASN A 276 -10.53 -26.58 -45.59
N HIS A 277 -9.35 -26.18 -46.07
CA HIS A 277 -9.00 -26.17 -47.49
C HIS A 277 -8.02 -27.29 -47.88
N GLU A 278 -7.58 -28.12 -46.93
CA GLU A 278 -6.75 -29.29 -47.22
C GLU A 278 -7.59 -30.35 -47.97
N GLY A 279 -7.18 -30.70 -49.19
CA GLY A 279 -7.87 -31.70 -50.01
C GLY A 279 -9.05 -31.19 -50.84
N THR A 280 -9.24 -29.87 -50.93
CA THR A 280 -10.20 -29.25 -51.86
C THR A 280 -9.55 -28.98 -53.23
N ASP A 281 -10.35 -28.80 -54.27
CA ASP A 281 -9.85 -28.47 -55.62
C ASP A 281 -9.12 -27.12 -55.66
N ALA A 282 -9.43 -26.22 -54.72
CA ALA A 282 -8.80 -24.91 -54.57
C ALA A 282 -7.54 -24.91 -53.68
N ALA A 283 -7.16 -26.06 -53.09
CA ALA A 283 -6.06 -26.17 -52.15
C ALA A 283 -4.72 -25.66 -52.72
N ALA A 284 -4.48 -25.87 -54.02
CA ALA A 284 -3.26 -25.46 -54.69
C ALA A 284 -3.06 -23.93 -54.73
N ASP A 285 -4.15 -23.17 -54.78
CA ASP A 285 -4.11 -21.71 -54.79
C ASP A 285 -4.19 -21.15 -53.36
N GLU A 286 -5.18 -21.60 -52.58
CA GLU A 286 -5.52 -21.02 -51.28
C GLU A 286 -4.50 -21.36 -50.17
N LEU A 287 -3.80 -22.49 -50.28
CA LEU A 287 -2.76 -22.91 -49.33
C LEU A 287 -1.33 -22.63 -49.80
N SER A 288 -1.17 -21.96 -50.94
CA SER A 288 0.14 -21.52 -51.41
C SER A 288 0.75 -20.49 -50.47
N THR A 289 2.07 -20.52 -50.28
CA THR A 289 2.72 -19.56 -49.37
C THR A 289 2.59 -18.10 -49.80
N GLU A 290 2.32 -17.86 -51.08
CA GLU A 290 2.16 -16.53 -51.65
C GLU A 290 0.73 -16.01 -51.47
N ASN A 291 -0.31 -16.80 -51.74
CA ASN A 291 -1.70 -16.32 -51.70
C ASN A 291 -2.42 -16.50 -50.36
N LEU A 292 -1.86 -17.29 -49.43
CA LEU A 292 -2.48 -17.57 -48.12
C LEU A 292 -2.86 -16.30 -47.32
N HIS A 293 -2.11 -15.22 -47.47
CA HIS A 293 -2.39 -13.95 -46.79
C HIS A 293 -3.67 -13.26 -47.32
N HIS A 294 -4.01 -13.43 -48.61
CA HIS A 294 -5.24 -12.89 -49.22
C HIS A 294 -6.49 -13.58 -48.66
N HIS A 295 -6.49 -14.91 -48.56
CA HIS A 295 -7.65 -15.67 -48.07
C HIS A 295 -7.87 -15.47 -46.55
N LEU A 296 -6.79 -15.28 -45.79
CA LEU A 296 -6.87 -14.91 -44.37
C LEU A 296 -7.20 -13.43 -44.12
N ARG A 297 -7.19 -12.59 -45.18
CA ARG A 297 -7.30 -11.12 -45.10
C ARG A 297 -6.30 -10.51 -44.10
N TRP A 298 -5.07 -11.03 -44.09
CA TRP A 298 -3.98 -10.57 -43.22
C TRP A 298 -2.90 -9.88 -44.04
N THR A 299 -2.13 -8.99 -43.40
CA THR A 299 -0.94 -8.44 -44.07
C THR A 299 0.09 -9.55 -44.34
N PRO A 300 0.91 -9.45 -45.40
CA PRO A 300 1.92 -10.45 -45.72
C PRO A 300 2.86 -10.75 -44.55
N GLU A 301 3.24 -9.73 -43.78
CA GLU A 301 4.15 -9.88 -42.62
C GLU A 301 3.46 -10.60 -41.46
N ARG A 302 2.14 -10.41 -41.29
CA ARG A 302 1.37 -11.13 -40.26
C ARG A 302 1.25 -12.61 -40.63
N ALA A 303 0.87 -12.92 -41.86
CA ALA A 303 0.73 -14.30 -42.33
C ALA A 303 2.06 -15.05 -42.25
N ALA A 304 3.15 -14.44 -42.75
CA ALA A 304 4.48 -15.03 -42.68
C ALA A 304 4.96 -15.25 -41.23
N ARG A 305 4.69 -14.32 -40.30
CA ARG A 305 5.04 -14.48 -38.88
C ARG A 305 4.28 -15.63 -38.22
N VAL A 306 2.99 -15.78 -38.51
CA VAL A 306 2.16 -16.87 -37.98
C VAL A 306 2.65 -18.20 -38.56
N GLN A 307 2.82 -18.28 -39.89
CA GLN A 307 3.31 -19.47 -40.58
C GLN A 307 4.67 -19.94 -40.04
N ARG A 308 5.65 -19.03 -39.90
CA ARG A 308 6.96 -19.37 -39.30
C ARG A 308 6.82 -19.92 -37.88
N ARG A 309 5.93 -19.32 -37.08
CA ARG A 309 5.71 -19.74 -35.68
C ARG A 309 5.04 -21.11 -35.59
N VAL A 310 3.98 -21.38 -36.36
CA VAL A 310 3.28 -22.68 -36.32
C VAL A 310 4.11 -23.79 -36.97
N ARG A 311 4.91 -23.47 -38.00
CA ARG A 311 5.91 -24.38 -38.58
C ARG A 311 7.02 -24.69 -37.58
N GLY A 312 7.54 -23.69 -36.86
CA GLY A 312 8.53 -23.89 -35.81
C GLY A 312 8.03 -24.73 -34.63
N ARG A 313 6.71 -24.81 -34.40
CA ARG A 313 6.08 -25.73 -33.43
C ARG A 313 5.80 -27.13 -34.00
N GLY A 314 6.10 -27.35 -35.28
CA GLY A 314 5.85 -28.62 -35.96
C GLY A 314 4.36 -28.91 -36.17
N TRP A 315 3.49 -27.90 -36.20
CA TRP A 315 2.05 -28.07 -36.48
C TRP A 315 1.73 -28.11 -37.98
N VAL A 316 2.64 -27.55 -38.78
CA VAL A 316 2.45 -27.36 -40.22
C VAL A 316 3.79 -27.61 -40.91
N GLU A 317 3.75 -28.18 -42.10
CA GLU A 317 4.90 -28.40 -42.97
C GLU A 317 4.63 -27.92 -44.39
N LEU A 318 5.69 -27.79 -45.19
CA LEU A 318 5.60 -27.41 -46.59
C LEU A 318 5.72 -28.67 -47.44
N ARG A 319 4.68 -29.02 -48.19
CA ARG A 319 4.67 -30.12 -49.15
C ARG A 319 4.48 -29.56 -50.55
N GLY A 320 5.54 -29.57 -51.37
CA GLY A 320 5.46 -29.08 -52.76
C GLY A 320 5.04 -27.61 -52.88
N GLY A 321 5.45 -26.74 -51.95
CA GLY A 321 5.08 -25.32 -51.94
C GLY A 321 3.74 -25.00 -51.26
N LEU A 322 2.97 -26.03 -50.89
CA LEU A 322 1.70 -25.89 -50.17
C LEU A 322 1.87 -26.09 -48.67
N VAL A 323 1.09 -25.33 -47.91
CA VAL A 323 1.03 -25.41 -46.46
C VAL A 323 0.11 -26.58 -46.05
N ALA A 324 0.67 -27.63 -45.45
CA ALA A 324 -0.06 -28.83 -45.04
C ALA A 324 0.05 -29.08 -43.52
N LEU A 325 -0.98 -29.70 -42.93
CA LEU A 325 -0.97 -30.02 -41.50
C LEU A 325 -0.14 -31.26 -41.20
N THR A 326 0.65 -31.21 -40.13
CA THR A 326 1.27 -32.39 -39.55
C THR A 326 0.26 -33.16 -38.69
N PRO A 327 0.52 -34.43 -38.32
CA PRO A 327 -0.32 -35.14 -37.34
C PRO A 327 -0.50 -34.35 -36.04
N ARG A 328 0.58 -33.74 -35.55
CA ARG A 328 0.57 -32.90 -34.35
C ARG A 328 -0.29 -31.63 -34.50
N GLY A 329 -0.32 -31.04 -35.69
CA GLY A 329 -1.20 -29.91 -36.00
C GLY A 329 -2.68 -30.30 -36.04
N ARG A 330 -3.00 -31.48 -36.58
CA ARG A 330 -4.37 -32.03 -36.57
C ARG A 330 -4.86 -32.28 -35.15
N ASP A 331 -4.03 -32.92 -34.32
CA ASP A 331 -4.33 -33.17 -32.91
C ASP A 331 -4.62 -31.87 -32.14
N GLN A 332 -3.87 -30.81 -32.42
CA GLN A 332 -4.04 -29.50 -31.79
C GLN A 332 -5.39 -28.86 -32.12
N ILE A 333 -5.85 -28.96 -33.37
CA ILE A 333 -7.16 -28.44 -33.79
C ILE A 333 -8.29 -29.27 -33.17
N ASP A 334 -8.14 -30.60 -33.16
CA ASP A 334 -9.16 -31.50 -32.62
C ASP A 334 -9.31 -31.33 -31.10
N ALA A 335 -8.19 -31.13 -30.39
CA ALA A 335 -8.20 -30.77 -28.98
C ALA A 335 -8.95 -29.44 -28.74
N PHE A 336 -8.62 -28.39 -29.51
CA PHE A 336 -9.27 -27.08 -29.40
C PHE A 336 -10.79 -27.14 -29.68
N ARG A 337 -11.20 -27.91 -30.69
CA ARG A 337 -12.62 -28.11 -31.02
C ARG A 337 -13.36 -28.86 -29.91
N ARG A 338 -12.77 -29.92 -29.33
CA ARG A 338 -13.35 -30.65 -28.20
C ARG A 338 -13.54 -29.76 -26.97
N GLU A 339 -12.54 -28.96 -26.62
CA GLU A 339 -12.63 -28.01 -25.49
C GLU A 339 -13.70 -26.94 -25.72
N SER A 340 -13.79 -26.41 -26.94
CA SER A 340 -14.77 -25.37 -27.29
C SER A 340 -16.21 -25.91 -27.31
N LEU A 341 -16.43 -27.13 -27.81
CA LEU A 341 -17.74 -27.79 -27.80
C LEU A 341 -18.16 -28.29 -26.40
N ALA A 342 -17.20 -28.60 -25.52
CA ALA A 342 -17.49 -28.97 -24.13
C ALA A 342 -17.91 -27.76 -23.29
N ALA A 343 -17.37 -26.56 -23.58
CA ALA A 343 -17.73 -25.32 -22.91
C ALA A 343 -19.15 -24.83 -23.23
N ASP A 344 -19.72 -25.24 -24.36
CA ASP A 344 -21.04 -24.81 -24.86
C ASP A 344 -22.17 -25.77 -24.48
N ARG A 345 -21.89 -26.83 -23.69
CA ARG A 345 -22.96 -27.66 -23.12
C ARG A 345 -23.61 -26.89 -21.97
N PRO A 346 -24.92 -26.58 -22.02
CA PRO A 346 -25.61 -26.09 -20.84
C PRO A 346 -25.43 -27.13 -19.73
N GLN A 347 -25.02 -26.67 -18.54
CA GLN A 347 -25.00 -27.52 -17.36
C GLN A 347 -26.42 -28.03 -17.18
N ALA A 348 -26.66 -29.29 -17.54
CA ALA A 348 -27.92 -29.95 -17.25
C ALA A 348 -28.08 -29.89 -15.73
N VAL A 349 -29.03 -29.07 -15.29
CA VAL A 349 -29.48 -29.00 -13.90
C VAL A 349 -29.89 -30.42 -13.54
N THR A 350 -29.03 -31.13 -12.84
CA THR A 350 -29.36 -32.39 -12.18
C THR A 350 -30.30 -32.01 -11.04
N ALA A 351 -31.58 -31.87 -11.37
CA ALA A 351 -32.66 -31.79 -10.40
C ALA A 351 -32.68 -33.13 -9.66
N SER A 352 -32.02 -33.18 -8.51
CA SER A 352 -32.22 -34.24 -7.53
C SER A 352 -33.66 -34.11 -7.04
N THR A 353 -34.53 -34.95 -7.58
CA THR A 353 -35.79 -35.32 -6.97
C THR A 353 -35.47 -36.01 -5.64
N SER A 354 -35.55 -35.27 -4.53
CA SER A 354 -35.66 -35.84 -3.20
C SER A 354 -37.15 -36.06 -2.90
N THR A 355 -37.66 -37.21 -3.32
CA THR A 355 -38.75 -37.90 -2.63
C THR A 355 -38.15 -38.71 -1.50
N GLY A 356 -38.60 -38.50 -0.27
CA GLY A 356 -38.20 -39.23 0.93
C GLY A 356 -38.38 -38.40 2.17
#